data_AF-A0A8W8IYH2-F1
#
_entry.id   AF-A0A8W8IYH2-F1
#
_cell.length_a   1.000
_cell.length_b   1.000
_cell.length_c   1.000
_cell.angle_alpha   90.00
_cell.angle_beta   90.00
_cell.angle_gamma   90.00
#
_symmetry.space_group_name_H-M   'P 1'
#
loop_
_entity.id
_entity.type
_entity.pdbx_description
1 polymer ?
#
loop_
_entity_poly.entity_id
_entity_poly.type
_entity_poly.pdbx_seq_one_letter_code
_entity_poly.pdbx_strand_id
1 'polypeptide(L)'
;MTLYHGKYTCIHKVTLDPLLASIVLNKGENDVTQLRWDDLTSRIAGKMQNVFKVEFQGQPPIIRKGKMEEITLNVFQRGSNKKVTTVDNLDVFGLDLKEFAHEIQIAIQCSCTVSQSSSNKMQVVIQGNQIAFVADLLTGKYRIPKKYIKGLEKAPTGKRK
;
A
#
# COMPACT_ATOMS: atom_id res chain seq x y z
N MET A 1 -36.17 -12.33 48.19
CA MET A 1 -36.46 -12.96 46.89
C MET A 1 -35.30 -12.63 45.98
N THR A 2 -34.39 -13.59 45.82
CA THR A 2 -33.07 -13.40 45.20
C THR A 2 -33.22 -13.28 43.68
N LEU A 3 -32.95 -12.10 43.13
CA LEU A 3 -32.92 -11.83 41.69
C LEU A 3 -31.67 -12.48 41.09
N TYR A 4 -31.83 -13.66 40.50
CA TYR A 4 -30.81 -14.30 39.67
C TYR A 4 -30.56 -13.45 38.42
N HIS A 5 -29.40 -12.77 38.36
CA HIS A 5 -28.84 -12.25 37.12
C HIS A 5 -28.29 -13.42 36.30
N GLY A 6 -29.16 -14.03 35.48
CA GLY A 6 -28.74 -14.95 34.44
C GLY A 6 -28.01 -14.18 33.33
N LYS A 7 -26.68 -14.16 33.35
CA LYS A 7 -25.91 -13.81 32.15
C LYS A 7 -26.15 -14.91 31.11
N TYR A 8 -27.01 -14.65 30.13
CA TYR A 8 -27.09 -15.46 28.92
C TYR A 8 -25.79 -15.26 28.14
N THR A 9 -24.75 -16.05 28.44
CA THR A 9 -23.60 -16.16 27.53
C THR A 9 -24.06 -16.99 26.34
N CYS A 10 -24.59 -16.32 25.31
CA CYS A 10 -24.86 -16.93 24.03
C CYS A 10 -23.58 -17.61 23.51
N ILE A 11 -23.70 -18.91 23.26
CA ILE A 11 -22.59 -19.78 22.87
C ILE A 11 -22.33 -19.51 21.38
N HIS A 12 -21.49 -18.51 21.06
CA HIS A 12 -21.10 -18.15 19.69
C HIS A 12 -20.12 -19.17 19.10
N LYS A 13 -20.54 -20.43 19.00
CA LYS A 13 -19.75 -21.53 18.41
C LYS A 13 -20.41 -22.07 17.14
N VAL A 14 -19.59 -22.47 16.18
CA VAL A 14 -19.97 -23.05 14.90
C VAL A 14 -19.49 -24.48 14.87
N THR A 15 -20.38 -25.42 14.56
CA THR A 15 -20.01 -26.80 14.26
C THR A 15 -19.38 -26.85 12.87
N LEU A 16 -18.18 -27.43 12.77
CA LEU A 16 -17.45 -27.53 11.52
C LEU A 16 -17.94 -28.71 10.71
N ASP A 17 -18.38 -28.46 9.47
CA ASP A 17 -18.55 -29.51 8.48
C ASP A 17 -17.20 -29.90 7.86
N PRO A 18 -17.09 -31.04 7.16
CA PRO A 18 -15.81 -31.51 6.61
C PRO A 18 -15.11 -30.51 5.69
N LEU A 19 -15.85 -29.71 4.92
CA LEU A 19 -15.27 -28.71 4.04
C LEU A 19 -14.67 -27.56 4.86
N LEU A 20 -15.44 -27.00 5.79
CA LEU A 20 -14.96 -25.90 6.63
C LEU A 20 -13.77 -26.35 7.50
N ALA A 21 -13.84 -27.54 8.08
CA ALA A 21 -12.77 -28.16 8.86
C ALA A 21 -11.45 -28.23 8.05
N SER A 22 -11.52 -28.67 6.79
CA SER A 22 -10.34 -28.77 5.91
C SER A 22 -9.62 -27.44 5.66
N ILE A 23 -10.33 -26.31 5.76
CA ILE A 23 -9.81 -24.98 5.47
C ILE A 23 -9.25 -24.32 6.73
N VAL A 24 -9.94 -24.49 7.87
CA VAL A 24 -9.71 -23.69 9.09
C VAL A 24 -8.89 -24.41 10.15
N LEU A 25 -8.81 -25.74 10.14
CA LEU A 25 -8.03 -26.51 11.10
C LEU A 25 -6.54 -26.46 10.76
N ASN A 26 -5.70 -26.30 11.79
CA ASN A 26 -4.26 -26.38 11.65
C ASN A 26 -3.78 -27.84 11.82
N LYS A 27 -2.54 -28.10 11.44
CA LYS A 27 -1.94 -29.43 11.56
C LYS A 27 -1.96 -29.88 13.03
N GLY A 28 -2.70 -30.95 13.33
CA GLY A 28 -2.86 -31.50 14.68
C GLY A 28 -4.18 -31.18 15.37
N GLU A 29 -5.09 -30.42 14.75
CA GLU A 29 -6.42 -30.07 15.31
C GLU A 29 -7.57 -30.91 14.73
N ASN A 30 -7.30 -32.12 14.21
CA ASN A 30 -8.30 -32.92 13.47
C ASN A 30 -9.53 -33.32 14.32
N ASP A 31 -9.40 -33.34 15.64
CA ASP A 31 -10.48 -33.70 16.58
C ASP A 31 -11.39 -32.50 16.95
N VAL A 32 -11.10 -31.29 16.48
CA VAL A 32 -11.88 -30.09 16.80
C VAL A 32 -13.13 -30.05 15.92
N THR A 33 -14.30 -30.19 16.56
CA THR A 33 -15.61 -30.19 15.87
C THR A 33 -16.35 -28.85 15.97
N GLN A 34 -15.90 -27.94 16.83
CA GLN A 34 -16.51 -26.62 17.04
C GLN A 34 -15.47 -25.53 17.23
N LEU A 35 -15.69 -24.37 16.58
CA LEU A 35 -14.88 -23.16 16.77
C LEU A 35 -15.74 -21.98 17.17
N ARG A 36 -15.16 -20.99 17.86
CA ARG A 36 -15.82 -19.70 18.08
C ARG A 36 -15.88 -18.92 16.76
N TRP A 37 -16.91 -18.09 16.60
CA TRP A 37 -17.05 -17.24 15.41
C TRP A 37 -15.81 -16.37 15.15
N ASP A 38 -15.25 -15.73 16.18
CA ASP A 38 -14.04 -14.90 16.05
C ASP A 38 -12.82 -15.69 15.53
N ASP A 39 -12.62 -16.90 16.07
CA ASP A 39 -11.52 -17.79 15.66
C ASP A 39 -11.72 -18.27 14.22
N LEU A 40 -12.96 -18.62 13.88
CA LEU A 40 -13.34 -19.08 12.55
C LEU A 40 -13.07 -18.00 11.50
N THR A 41 -13.57 -16.78 11.72
CA THR A 41 -13.38 -15.67 10.79
C THR A 41 -11.91 -15.29 10.65
N SER A 42 -11.16 -15.28 11.76
CA SER A 42 -9.72 -14.98 11.73
C SER A 42 -8.92 -16.03 10.96
N ARG A 43 -9.23 -17.32 11.15
CA ARG A 43 -8.60 -18.43 10.41
C ARG A 43 -8.93 -18.38 8.92
N ILE A 44 -10.19 -18.15 8.55
CA ILE A 44 -10.60 -18.00 7.16
C ILE A 44 -9.88 -16.82 6.51
N ALA A 45 -9.91 -15.64 7.14
CA ALA A 45 -9.22 -14.45 6.63
C ALA A 45 -7.71 -14.67 6.50
N GLY A 46 -7.09 -15.39 7.43
CA GLY A 46 -5.66 -15.74 7.38
C GLY A 46 -5.29 -16.72 6.27
N LYS A 47 -6.22 -17.52 5.76
CA LYS A 47 -6.01 -18.42 4.60
C LYS A 47 -6.21 -17.71 3.27
N MET A 48 -6.89 -16.56 3.25
CA MET A 48 -7.11 -15.78 2.03
C MET A 48 -5.83 -15.07 1.58
N GLN A 49 -5.71 -14.85 0.26
CA GLN A 49 -4.64 -14.03 -0.28
C GLN A 49 -4.89 -12.56 0.10
N ASN A 50 -3.85 -11.87 0.56
CA ASN A 50 -3.96 -10.43 0.81
C ASN A 50 -4.16 -9.71 -0.53
N VAL A 51 -5.17 -8.85 -0.62
CA VAL A 51 -5.52 -8.09 -1.82
C VAL A 51 -5.88 -6.67 -1.39
N PHE A 52 -5.47 -5.68 -2.16
CA PHE A 52 -5.87 -4.29 -1.95
C PHE A 52 -6.51 -3.72 -3.21
N LYS A 53 -7.40 -2.74 -2.99
CA LYS A 53 -8.10 -2.00 -4.03
C LYS A 53 -7.71 -0.53 -3.93
N VAL A 54 -7.30 0.06 -5.06
CA VAL A 54 -7.02 1.49 -5.18
C VAL A 54 -8.11 2.10 -6.07
N GLU A 55 -8.78 3.13 -5.56
CA GLU A 55 -9.87 3.82 -6.25
C GLU A 55 -9.58 5.31 -6.33
N PHE A 56 -9.56 5.84 -7.56
CA PHE A 56 -9.49 7.27 -7.84
C PHE A 56 -10.83 7.74 -8.41
N GLN A 57 -11.18 9.00 -8.15
CA GLN A 57 -12.43 9.58 -8.67
C GLN A 57 -12.40 9.59 -10.20
N GLY A 58 -13.42 8.97 -10.81
CA GLY A 58 -13.56 8.92 -12.27
C GLY A 58 -12.67 7.91 -12.99
N GLN A 59 -11.96 7.02 -12.27
CA GLN A 59 -11.15 5.95 -12.85
C GLN A 59 -11.66 4.57 -12.39
N PRO A 60 -11.44 3.51 -13.19
CA PRO A 60 -11.78 2.15 -12.77
C PRO A 60 -10.93 1.72 -11.57
N PRO A 61 -11.50 0.92 -10.64
CA PRO A 61 -10.77 0.42 -9.48
C PRO A 61 -9.62 -0.51 -9.91
N ILE A 62 -8.49 -0.38 -9.23
CA ILE A 62 -7.30 -1.19 -9.47
C ILE A 62 -7.16 -2.20 -8.34
N ILE A 63 -7.25 -3.49 -8.69
CA ILE A 63 -7.13 -4.60 -7.74
C ILE A 63 -5.72 -5.20 -7.88
N ARG A 64 -4.99 -5.26 -6.77
CA ARG A 64 -3.63 -5.80 -6.71
C ARG A 64 -3.50 -6.81 -5.59
N LYS A 65 -2.76 -7.88 -5.86
CA LYS A 65 -2.44 -8.92 -4.88
C LYS A 65 -1.22 -8.52 -4.05
N GLY A 66 -1.18 -9.01 -2.81
CA GLY A 66 -0.07 -8.82 -1.89
C GLY A 66 -0.29 -7.64 -0.93
N LYS A 67 0.80 -7.22 -0.29
CA LYS A 67 0.81 -6.06 0.59
C LYS A 67 0.87 -4.79 -0.26
N MET A 68 0.07 -3.79 0.12
CA MET A 68 0.15 -2.47 -0.49
C MET A 68 1.53 -1.86 -0.22
N GLU A 69 2.28 -1.59 -1.28
CA GLU A 69 3.57 -0.90 -1.21
C GLU A 69 3.37 0.60 -1.29
N GLU A 70 4.15 1.33 -0.49
CA GLU A 70 4.12 2.79 -0.45
C GLU A 70 4.99 3.37 -1.59
N ILE A 71 4.60 4.55 -2.09
CA ILE A 71 5.43 5.33 -3.00
C ILE A 71 6.66 5.76 -2.22
N THR A 72 7.84 5.50 -2.76
CA THR A 72 9.09 5.85 -2.09
C THR A 72 9.79 6.96 -2.87
N LEU A 73 10.07 8.07 -2.18
CA LEU A 73 10.84 9.19 -2.68
C LEU A 73 12.26 9.13 -2.10
N ASN A 74 13.27 9.13 -2.97
CA ASN A 74 14.66 9.16 -2.56
C ASN A 74 15.43 10.26 -3.28
N VAL A 75 16.48 10.76 -2.64
CA VAL A 75 17.46 11.65 -3.29
C VAL A 75 18.81 10.94 -3.25
N PHE A 76 19.39 10.74 -4.43
CA PHE A 76 20.73 10.21 -4.59
C PHE A 76 21.66 11.29 -5.13
N GLN A 77 22.94 11.19 -4.81
CA GLN A 77 23.98 12.03 -5.38
C GLN A 77 24.69 11.24 -6.49
N ARG A 78 24.64 11.73 -7.74
CA ARG A 78 25.34 11.13 -8.89
C ARG A 78 26.56 11.97 -9.23
N GLY A 79 27.74 11.56 -8.76
CA GLY A 79 29.00 12.27 -8.98
C GLY A 79 29.28 13.33 -7.91
N SER A 80 29.72 14.52 -8.31
CA SER A 80 29.93 15.69 -7.43
C SER A 80 28.60 16.17 -6.80
N ASN A 81 28.35 17.46 -6.59
CA ASN A 81 27.14 18.01 -5.96
C ASN A 81 25.82 17.84 -6.76
N LYS A 82 25.78 16.96 -7.77
CA LYS A 82 24.57 16.70 -8.56
C LYS A 82 23.66 15.72 -7.84
N LYS A 83 22.45 16.18 -7.50
CA LYS A 83 21.40 15.37 -6.90
C LYS A 83 20.43 14.88 -7.96
N VAL A 84 19.86 13.70 -7.76
CA VAL A 84 18.76 13.14 -8.54
C VAL A 84 17.71 12.62 -7.57
N THR A 85 16.43 12.83 -7.90
CA THR A 85 15.30 12.31 -7.15
C THR A 85 14.76 11.08 -7.84
N THR A 86 14.51 9.99 -7.12
CA THR A 86 13.84 8.80 -7.67
C THR A 86 12.48 8.61 -7.02
N VAL A 87 11.54 8.10 -7.80
CA VAL A 87 10.17 7.82 -7.40
C VAL A 87 9.86 6.37 -7.76
N ASP A 88 9.69 5.56 -6.73
CA ASP A 88 9.42 4.11 -6.82
C ASP A 88 7.95 3.79 -6.52
N ASN A 89 7.47 2.64 -7.03
CA ASN A 89 6.14 2.06 -6.76
C ASN A 89 4.95 2.94 -7.20
N LEU A 90 5.10 3.78 -8.23
CA LEU A 90 3.98 4.55 -8.80
C LEU A 90 2.94 3.67 -9.49
N ASP A 91 3.38 2.55 -10.07
CA ASP A 91 2.55 1.58 -10.79
C ASP A 91 1.54 0.86 -9.88
N VAL A 92 1.82 0.80 -8.58
CA VAL A 92 0.93 0.27 -7.54
C VAL A 92 -0.37 1.09 -7.47
N PHE A 93 -0.26 2.39 -7.75
CA PHE A 93 -1.36 3.35 -7.78
C PHE A 93 -1.93 3.52 -9.19
N GLY A 94 -1.52 2.69 -10.16
CA GLY A 94 -2.00 2.78 -11.53
C GLY A 94 -1.52 3.98 -12.31
N LEU A 95 -0.50 4.68 -11.82
CA LEU A 95 0.09 5.80 -12.54
C LEU A 95 1.03 5.28 -13.62
N ASP A 96 0.88 5.80 -14.83
CA ASP A 96 1.83 5.52 -15.90
C ASP A 96 3.13 6.32 -15.66
N LEU A 97 4.25 5.60 -15.59
CA LEU A 97 5.54 6.20 -15.27
C LEU A 97 6.03 7.17 -16.36
N LYS A 98 5.68 6.93 -17.63
CA LYS A 98 6.10 7.78 -18.75
C LYS A 98 5.29 9.06 -18.77
N GLU A 99 3.97 8.98 -18.60
CA GLU A 99 3.12 10.17 -18.50
C GLU A 99 3.51 11.02 -17.29
N PHE A 100 3.74 10.38 -16.14
CA PHE A 100 4.19 11.06 -14.93
C PHE A 100 5.55 11.76 -15.14
N ALA A 101 6.53 11.08 -15.75
CA ALA A 101 7.82 11.68 -16.06
C ALA A 101 7.69 12.86 -17.03
N HIS A 102 6.82 12.76 -18.03
CA HIS A 102 6.59 13.81 -19.01
C HIS A 102 5.92 15.05 -18.37
N GLU A 103 4.93 14.84 -17.51
CA GLU A 103 4.27 15.92 -16.78
C GLU A 103 5.27 16.71 -15.91
N ILE A 104 6.13 16.01 -15.17
CA ILE A 104 7.16 16.64 -14.37
C ILE A 104 8.14 17.41 -15.27
N GLN A 105 8.57 16.82 -16.38
CA GLN A 105 9.49 17.47 -17.31
C GLN A 105 8.93 18.80 -17.83
N ILE A 106 7.64 18.87 -18.13
CA ILE A 106 6.97 20.11 -18.55
C ILE A 106 6.86 21.10 -17.38
N ALA A 107 6.44 20.64 -16.21
CA ALA A 107 6.13 21.51 -15.08
C ALA A 107 7.36 22.17 -14.45
N ILE A 108 8.48 21.45 -14.34
CA ILE A 108 9.72 21.96 -13.72
C ILE A 108 10.87 22.18 -14.73
N GLN A 109 10.62 21.98 -16.02
CA GLN A 109 11.62 22.12 -17.10
C GLN A 109 12.91 21.33 -16.82
N CYS A 110 12.75 20.11 -16.30
CA CYS A 110 13.87 19.29 -15.86
C CYS A 110 13.89 17.92 -16.54
N SER A 111 15.08 17.34 -16.70
CA SER A 111 15.21 16.01 -17.30
C SER A 111 14.62 14.96 -16.36
N CYS A 112 13.65 14.21 -16.90
CA CYS A 112 13.00 13.09 -16.24
C CYS A 112 13.11 11.87 -17.14
N THR A 113 13.48 10.72 -16.58
CA THR A 113 13.62 9.45 -17.32
C THR A 113 13.02 8.31 -16.52
N VAL A 114 12.51 7.30 -17.22
CA VAL A 114 12.09 6.04 -16.60
C VAL A 114 13.27 5.08 -16.66
N SER A 115 13.68 4.53 -15.52
CA SER A 115 14.77 3.56 -15.43
C SER A 115 14.35 2.36 -14.58
N GLN A 116 15.11 1.28 -14.66
CA GLN A 116 14.97 0.17 -13.71
C GLN A 116 15.72 0.48 -12.42
N SER A 117 15.12 0.18 -11.27
CA SER A 117 15.71 0.31 -9.93
C SER A 117 16.54 -0.93 -9.60
N SER A 118 17.32 -0.86 -8.50
CA SER A 118 18.09 -2.00 -7.99
C SER A 118 17.22 -3.20 -7.59
N SER A 119 15.92 -2.98 -7.37
CA SER A 119 14.94 -4.03 -7.09
C SER A 119 14.26 -4.57 -8.36
N ASN A 120 14.82 -4.31 -9.54
CA ASN A 120 14.28 -4.66 -10.86
C ASN A 120 12.90 -4.06 -11.18
N LYS A 121 12.40 -3.12 -10.38
CA LYS A 121 11.16 -2.40 -10.63
C LYS A 121 11.41 -1.16 -11.48
N MET A 122 10.41 -0.73 -12.23
CA MET A 122 10.51 0.53 -12.96
C MET A 122 10.34 1.71 -11.99
N GLN A 123 11.16 2.74 -12.14
CA GLN A 123 11.15 3.95 -11.34
C GLN A 123 11.28 5.18 -12.23
N VAL A 124 10.80 6.33 -11.74
CA VAL A 124 11.00 7.62 -12.39
C VAL A 124 12.21 8.31 -11.75
N VAL A 125 13.14 8.78 -12.57
CA VAL A 125 14.35 9.50 -12.17
C VAL A 125 14.26 10.93 -12.65
N ILE A 126 14.43 11.88 -11.73
CA ILE A 126 14.28 13.31 -11.96
C ILE A 126 15.59 13.98 -11.59
N GLN A 127 16.09 14.91 -12.42
CA GLN A 127 17.29 15.67 -12.08
C GLN A 127 17.00 16.71 -10.97
N GLY A 128 17.95 16.87 -10.05
CA GLY A 128 17.82 17.75 -8.88
C GLY A 128 17.13 17.10 -7.68
N ASN A 129 17.04 17.84 -6.57
CA ASN A 129 16.20 17.48 -5.43
C ASN A 129 14.80 18.07 -5.63
N GLN A 130 13.83 17.21 -6.00
CA GLN A 130 12.47 17.61 -6.36
C GLN A 130 11.40 16.96 -5.47
N ILE A 131 11.77 16.48 -4.27
CA ILE A 131 10.84 15.78 -3.38
C ILE A 131 9.63 16.64 -3.01
N ALA A 132 9.83 17.93 -2.73
CA ALA A 132 8.72 18.83 -2.38
C ALA A 132 7.71 18.94 -3.54
N PHE A 133 8.19 19.14 -4.77
CA PHE A 133 7.35 19.24 -5.95
C PHE A 133 6.59 17.94 -6.23
N VAL A 134 7.29 16.80 -6.18
CA VAL A 134 6.68 15.49 -6.39
C VAL A 134 5.62 15.18 -5.32
N ALA A 135 5.90 15.51 -4.06
CA ALA A 135 4.95 15.35 -2.97
C ALA A 135 3.67 16.17 -3.18
N ASP A 136 3.81 17.43 -3.61
CA ASP A 136 2.69 18.31 -3.91
C ASP A 136 1.88 17.81 -5.11
N LEU A 137 2.55 17.28 -6.14
CA LEU A 137 1.89 16.70 -7.31
C LEU A 137 1.09 15.44 -6.94
N LEU A 138 1.68 14.52 -6.18
CA LEU A 138 1.03 13.28 -5.74
C LEU A 138 -0.18 13.54 -4.82
N THR A 139 -0.04 14.48 -3.89
CA THR A 139 -1.11 14.79 -2.92
C THR A 139 -2.17 15.73 -3.49
N GLY A 140 -1.80 16.64 -4.39
CA GLY A 140 -2.69 17.62 -5.01
C GLY A 140 -3.45 17.06 -6.20
N LYS A 141 -2.74 16.70 -7.27
CA LYS A 141 -3.34 16.24 -8.53
C LYS A 141 -3.87 14.83 -8.42
N TYR A 142 -3.04 13.90 -7.94
CA TYR A 142 -3.38 12.48 -7.86
C TYR A 142 -4.13 12.11 -6.57
N ARG A 143 -4.28 13.07 -5.63
CA ARG A 143 -5.00 12.91 -4.36
C ARG A 143 -4.55 11.69 -3.55
N ILE A 144 -3.27 11.32 -3.65
CA ILE A 144 -2.71 10.19 -2.92
C ILE A 144 -2.46 10.62 -1.46
N PRO A 145 -3.01 9.88 -0.47
CA PRO A 145 -2.78 10.19 0.93
C PRO A 145 -1.30 10.11 1.33
N LYS A 146 -0.80 11.09 2.10
CA LYS A 146 0.60 11.12 2.58
C LYS A 146 1.02 9.87 3.36
N LYS A 147 0.08 9.15 3.98
CA LYS A 147 0.33 7.87 4.67
C LYS A 147 0.88 6.76 3.74
N TYR A 148 0.75 6.92 2.43
CA TYR A 148 1.26 5.99 1.44
C TYR A 148 2.49 6.52 0.70
N ILE A 149 3.10 7.61 1.19
CA ILE A 149 4.28 8.24 0.59
C ILE A 149 5.39 8.29 1.63
N LYS A 150 6.52 7.66 1.33
CA LYS A 150 7.75 7.65 2.13
C LYS A 150 8.80 8.59 1.55
N GLY A 151 9.64 9.18 2.39
CA GLY A 151 10.74 10.05 1.96
C GLY A 151 10.39 11.54 1.88
N LEU A 152 9.20 11.94 2.36
CA LEU A 152 8.78 13.34 2.42
C LEU A 152 9.70 14.19 3.30
N GLU A 153 10.32 13.59 4.31
CA GLU A 153 11.28 14.21 5.21
C GLU A 153 12.60 14.63 4.52
N LYS A 154 12.89 14.06 3.35
CA LYS A 154 14.10 14.38 2.56
C LYS A 154 13.89 15.60 1.64
N ALA A 155 12.73 16.24 1.72
CA ALA A 155 12.45 17.48 1.01
C ALA A 155 13.43 18.59 1.44
N PRO A 156 13.90 19.44 0.52
CA PRO A 156 14.70 20.59 0.88
C PRO A 156 13.84 21.55 1.71
N THR A 157 14.27 21.83 2.94
CA THR A 157 13.62 22.80 3.83
C THR A 157 13.93 24.22 3.35
N GLY A 158 13.11 24.73 2.42
CA GLY A 158 13.26 26.08 1.89
C GLY A 158 11.95 26.59 1.29
N LYS A 159 11.45 27.70 1.84
CA LYS A 159 10.21 28.39 1.43
C LYS A 159 10.18 28.59 -0.10
N ARG A 160 9.04 28.28 -0.73
CA ARG A 160 8.71 28.80 -2.07
C ARG A 160 8.87 30.32 -2.02
N LYS A 161 9.76 30.87 -2.86
CA LYS A 161 9.79 32.30 -3.19
C LYS A 161 8.74 32.57 -4.27
#